data_AF-A0A5C7XYK4-F1
#
_entry.id   AF-A0A5C7XYK4-F1
#
_cell.length_a   1.000
_cell.length_b   1.000
_cell.length_c   1.000
_cell.angle_alpha   90.00
_cell.angle_beta   90.00
_cell.angle_gamma   90.00
#
_symmetry.space_group_name_H-M   'P 1'
#
loop_
_entity.id
_entity.type
_entity.pdbx_description
1 polymer ?
#
loop_
_entity_poly.entity_id
_entity_poly.type
_entity_poly.pdbx_seq_one_letter_code
_entity_poly.pdbx_strand_id
1 'polypeptide(L)'
;MADRPARFWPLESGRIITSPFGPRDGDIHTGVDFGWPGGSAGKPVYAIQAGTVLFAGAAQGYGGPDPAGWLVIDSSTEQGGGCLEYGHIIREVADGDHVTAGQRIGHINPDSSTNGGVAPHLHVADMPYAYNPLAKQDVMPRLAGAREPGQPPPKETPVPDLPAFDYGITKVMHGFNPSTCAKCTGNSSGPRAQTLYIGVHTQQSRSTAVNLASFCNNSRISQPTNPVSYNLAVDDKDTIEIVPVIEAPWSAGEANGLALHICFAGSFSEWIAGKWLETDASDGLNEDAMLTRGARAAAAACKQFGIPAVYAGDGGKSGWPILPKGIVGHRDFGRRGGGHTDPGDGFPMAEFLRRVNNFLNPSTTPEVPVEQPDQLTDVHRQLLGRWEMLGWRTPIEALAVLVDAATGEENAGKRGWKPA
;
A
#
# COMPACT_ATOMS: atom_id res chain seq x y z
N MET A 1 11.58 3.43 2.53
CA MET A 1 11.15 2.18 1.88
C MET A 1 10.97 2.48 0.40
N ALA A 2 11.51 1.67 -0.51
CA ALA A 2 11.33 1.90 -1.94
C ALA A 2 9.82 1.88 -2.27
N ASP A 3 9.36 2.92 -2.96
CA ASP A 3 7.97 3.06 -3.37
C ASP A 3 7.59 1.84 -4.22
N ARG A 4 6.40 1.26 -3.99
CA ARG A 4 5.99 0.08 -4.76
C ARG A 4 5.80 0.54 -6.20
N PRO A 5 6.36 -0.17 -7.20
CA PRO A 5 6.31 0.27 -8.59
C PRO A 5 4.88 0.57 -9.04
N ALA A 6 4.68 1.74 -9.65
CA ALA A 6 3.37 2.16 -10.11
C ALA A 6 2.86 1.19 -11.18
N ARG A 7 1.59 0.78 -11.04
CA ARG A 7 0.91 -0.06 -12.02
C ARG A 7 -0.35 0.62 -12.51
N PHE A 8 -0.69 0.41 -13.77
CA PHE A 8 -1.91 0.92 -14.41
C PHE A 8 -2.72 -0.22 -15.00
N TRP A 9 -4.04 -0.02 -15.09
CA TRP A 9 -4.86 -0.88 -15.91
C TRP A 9 -4.49 -0.71 -17.38
N PRO A 10 -4.58 -1.77 -18.20
CA PRO A 10 -4.18 -1.68 -19.60
C PRO A 10 -5.24 -1.01 -20.49
N LEU A 11 -6.45 -0.81 -19.98
CA LEU A 11 -7.55 -0.05 -20.59
C LEU A 11 -8.17 0.88 -19.55
N GLU A 12 -8.85 1.94 -20.02
CA GLU A 12 -9.55 2.93 -19.19
C GLU A 12 -10.70 2.32 -18.37
N SER A 13 -11.19 3.10 -17.41
CA SER A 13 -12.31 2.72 -16.54
C SER A 13 -13.59 2.51 -17.35
N GLY A 14 -14.31 1.41 -17.09
CA GLY A 14 -15.46 0.97 -17.91
C GLY A 14 -15.17 -0.28 -18.76
N ARG A 15 -13.92 -0.75 -18.78
CA ARG A 15 -13.51 -2.06 -19.30
C ARG A 15 -14.25 -3.21 -18.60
N ILE A 16 -14.41 -4.32 -19.31
CA ILE A 16 -14.91 -5.60 -18.80
C ILE A 16 -13.91 -6.71 -19.10
N ILE A 17 -13.92 -7.77 -18.29
CA ILE A 17 -13.23 -9.02 -18.64
C ILE A 17 -14.17 -9.79 -19.57
N THR A 18 -13.76 -9.94 -20.83
CA THR A 18 -14.51 -10.74 -21.81
C THR A 18 -14.13 -12.21 -21.72
N SER A 19 -12.91 -12.52 -21.25
CA SER A 19 -12.54 -13.88 -20.92
C SER A 19 -11.38 -13.96 -19.92
N PRO A 20 -11.50 -14.73 -18.82
CA PRO A 20 -10.46 -14.86 -17.81
C PRO A 20 -9.32 -15.81 -18.23
N PHE A 21 -8.23 -15.78 -17.48
CA PHE A 21 -7.16 -16.79 -17.56
C PHE A 21 -7.67 -18.15 -17.09
N GLY A 22 -7.25 -19.23 -17.75
CA GLY A 22 -7.54 -20.60 -17.35
C GLY A 22 -8.20 -21.47 -18.42
N PRO A 23 -8.72 -22.66 -18.05
CA PRO A 23 -9.25 -23.63 -19.01
C PRO A 23 -10.42 -23.09 -19.85
N ARG A 24 -10.38 -23.34 -21.16
CA ARG A 24 -11.49 -23.20 -22.13
C ARG A 24 -11.78 -24.57 -22.75
N ASP A 25 -12.86 -24.68 -23.51
CA ASP A 25 -13.21 -25.91 -24.24
C ASP A 25 -12.08 -26.28 -25.23
N GLY A 26 -11.23 -27.23 -24.82
CA GLY A 26 -10.16 -27.81 -25.63
C GLY A 26 -8.75 -27.23 -25.45
N ASP A 27 -8.59 -26.07 -24.80
CA ASP A 27 -7.28 -25.41 -24.59
C ASP A 27 -7.26 -24.50 -23.36
N ILE A 28 -6.07 -24.18 -22.83
CA ILE A 28 -5.91 -23.19 -21.75
C ILE A 28 -5.75 -21.79 -22.34
N HIS A 29 -6.56 -20.85 -21.86
CA HIS A 29 -6.37 -19.43 -22.14
C HIS A 29 -5.24 -18.87 -21.28
N THR A 30 -4.10 -18.58 -21.91
CA THR A 30 -2.86 -18.15 -21.25
C THR A 30 -2.74 -16.63 -21.09
N GLY A 31 -3.88 -15.95 -20.91
CA GLY A 31 -3.95 -14.52 -20.61
C GLY A 31 -5.35 -14.12 -20.14
N VAL A 32 -5.61 -12.82 -20.06
CA VAL A 32 -6.93 -12.25 -19.78
C VAL A 32 -7.33 -11.35 -20.93
N ASP A 33 -8.54 -11.56 -21.44
CA ASP A 33 -9.11 -10.73 -22.50
C ASP A 33 -9.97 -9.63 -21.88
N PHE A 34 -9.63 -8.40 -22.22
CA PHE A 34 -10.35 -7.19 -21.83
C PHE A 34 -11.09 -6.60 -23.02
N GLY A 35 -12.33 -6.17 -22.79
CA GLY A 35 -13.15 -5.53 -23.80
C GLY A 35 -13.96 -4.37 -23.23
N TRP A 36 -14.92 -3.90 -24.02
CA TRP A 36 -15.78 -2.78 -23.65
C TRP A 36 -17.26 -3.06 -23.97
N PRO A 37 -18.20 -2.66 -23.10
CA PRO A 37 -19.63 -2.72 -23.44
C PRO A 37 -19.94 -1.89 -24.69
N GLY A 38 -20.41 -2.53 -25.76
CA GLY A 38 -20.69 -1.87 -27.04
C GLY A 38 -19.54 -1.87 -28.05
N GLY A 39 -18.40 -2.51 -27.74
CA GLY A 39 -17.30 -2.74 -28.67
C GLY A 39 -15.98 -2.06 -28.26
N SER A 40 -14.86 -2.76 -28.48
CA SER A 40 -13.53 -2.34 -28.02
C SER A 40 -12.61 -1.83 -29.13
N ALA A 41 -13.07 -1.83 -30.38
CA ALA A 41 -12.30 -1.38 -31.54
C ALA A 41 -11.72 0.03 -31.33
N GLY A 42 -10.41 0.19 -31.53
CA GLY A 42 -9.72 1.48 -31.41
C GLY A 42 -9.57 2.03 -29.99
N LYS A 43 -9.98 1.30 -28.94
CA LYS A 43 -9.76 1.73 -27.55
C LYS A 43 -8.26 1.86 -27.26
N PRO A 44 -7.81 2.93 -26.60
CA PRO A 44 -6.40 3.09 -26.24
C PRO A 44 -5.92 1.98 -25.28
N VAL A 45 -4.67 1.57 -25.46
CA VAL A 45 -3.99 0.54 -24.66
C VAL A 45 -2.77 1.15 -23.98
N TYR A 46 -2.59 0.83 -22.70
CA TYR A 46 -1.61 1.45 -21.83
C TYR A 46 -0.66 0.43 -21.19
N ALA A 47 0.60 0.83 -20.98
CA ALA A 47 1.59 0.02 -20.28
C ALA A 47 1.18 -0.16 -18.82
N ILE A 48 1.01 -1.41 -18.39
CA ILE A 48 0.67 -1.75 -17.01
C ILE A 48 1.82 -1.39 -16.06
N GLN A 49 3.07 -1.56 -16.48
CA GLN A 49 4.27 -1.34 -15.67
C GLN A 49 5.36 -0.73 -16.55
N ALA A 50 6.27 0.04 -15.95
CA ALA A 50 7.40 0.62 -16.67
C ALA A 50 8.41 -0.46 -17.07
N GLY A 51 9.01 -0.33 -18.24
CA GLY A 51 9.92 -1.34 -18.77
C GLY A 51 10.40 -1.04 -20.18
N THR A 52 11.14 -1.98 -20.74
CA THR A 52 11.67 -1.91 -22.10
C THR A 52 10.90 -2.84 -23.01
N VAL A 53 10.52 -2.35 -24.19
CA VAL A 53 9.83 -3.15 -25.21
C VAL A 53 10.81 -4.16 -25.80
N LEU A 54 10.53 -5.45 -25.63
CA LEU A 54 11.33 -6.55 -26.18
C LEU A 54 10.90 -6.96 -27.59
N PHE A 55 9.59 -6.99 -27.83
CA PHE A 55 9.00 -7.38 -29.10
C PHE A 55 7.81 -6.49 -29.46
N ALA A 56 7.70 -6.13 -30.73
CA ALA A 56 6.69 -5.22 -31.23
C ALA A 56 6.32 -5.53 -32.68
N GLY A 57 5.03 -5.59 -32.97
CA GLY A 57 4.50 -5.72 -34.35
C GLY A 57 3.81 -7.06 -34.59
N ALA A 58 3.88 -7.58 -35.81
CA ALA A 58 3.16 -8.79 -36.19
C ALA A 58 3.65 -10.03 -35.41
N ALA A 59 2.72 -10.82 -34.89
CA ALA A 59 3.03 -12.09 -34.24
C ALA A 59 1.93 -13.13 -34.47
N GLN A 60 2.37 -14.38 -34.63
CA GLN A 60 1.46 -15.50 -34.81
C GLN A 60 0.52 -15.62 -33.61
N GLY A 61 -0.79 -15.68 -33.88
CA GLY A 61 -1.83 -15.75 -32.85
C GLY A 61 -2.23 -14.41 -32.23
N TYR A 62 -1.53 -13.31 -32.54
CA TYR A 62 -1.84 -11.97 -32.00
C TYR A 62 -2.30 -10.97 -33.06
N GLY A 63 -2.10 -11.27 -34.34
CA GLY A 63 -2.54 -10.49 -35.48
C GLY A 63 -1.40 -9.82 -36.24
N GLY A 64 -1.76 -8.94 -37.17
CA GLY A 64 -0.83 -8.30 -38.11
C GLY A 64 -1.45 -8.07 -39.49
N PRO A 65 -0.67 -7.55 -40.46
CA PRO A 65 0.76 -7.21 -40.39
C PRO A 65 1.04 -5.96 -39.54
N ASP A 66 2.34 -5.71 -39.26
CA ASP A 66 2.82 -4.50 -38.58
C ASP A 66 2.20 -3.24 -39.23
N PRO A 67 1.69 -2.26 -38.44
CA PRO A 67 1.83 -2.06 -37.00
C PRO A 67 0.91 -2.90 -36.09
N ALA A 68 0.10 -3.81 -36.64
CA ALA A 68 -0.77 -4.67 -35.84
C ALA A 68 -0.04 -5.93 -35.32
N GLY A 69 -0.49 -6.43 -34.18
CA GLY A 69 -0.07 -7.69 -33.58
C GLY A 69 0.04 -7.55 -32.07
N TRP A 70 1.27 -7.53 -31.54
CA TRP A 70 1.55 -7.52 -30.11
C TRP A 70 2.64 -6.53 -29.67
N LEU A 71 2.74 -6.38 -28.35
CA LEU A 71 3.88 -5.81 -27.63
C LEU A 71 4.27 -6.72 -26.47
N VAL A 72 5.57 -6.80 -26.15
CA VAL A 72 6.08 -7.41 -24.92
C VAL A 72 6.96 -6.41 -24.20
N ILE A 73 6.64 -6.12 -22.94
CA ILE A 73 7.38 -5.17 -22.11
C ILE A 73 8.04 -5.93 -20.96
N ASP A 74 9.37 -5.82 -20.85
CA ASP A 74 10.17 -6.37 -19.77
C ASP A 74 10.48 -5.32 -18.72
N SER A 75 10.14 -5.62 -17.47
CA SER A 75 10.31 -4.71 -16.35
C SER A 75 11.53 -5.08 -15.52
N SER A 76 12.31 -4.09 -15.10
CA SER A 76 13.45 -4.34 -14.22
C SER A 76 13.00 -4.84 -12.84
N THR A 77 13.94 -5.42 -12.08
CA THR A 77 13.69 -5.85 -10.69
C THR A 77 13.17 -4.71 -9.82
N GLU A 78 13.67 -3.50 -10.02
CA GLU A 78 13.23 -2.28 -9.31
C GLU A 78 11.78 -1.93 -9.66
N GLN A 79 11.31 -2.28 -10.86
CA GLN A 79 9.90 -2.14 -11.27
C GLN A 79 9.04 -3.33 -10.87
N GLY A 80 9.59 -4.32 -10.16
CA GLY A 80 8.88 -5.51 -9.70
C GLY A 80 9.02 -6.72 -10.61
N GLY A 81 9.88 -6.65 -11.64
CA GLY A 81 10.27 -7.75 -12.50
C GLY A 81 9.16 -8.30 -13.41
N GLY A 82 9.54 -9.17 -14.34
CA GLY A 82 8.63 -9.89 -15.20
C GLY A 82 8.29 -9.20 -16.51
N CYS A 83 7.66 -9.96 -17.41
CA CYS A 83 7.25 -9.48 -18.72
C CYS A 83 5.73 -9.47 -18.86
N LEU A 84 5.20 -8.46 -19.54
CA LEU A 84 3.78 -8.34 -19.87
C LEU A 84 3.60 -8.30 -21.38
N GLU A 85 2.75 -9.17 -21.90
CA GLU A 85 2.38 -9.22 -23.32
C GLU A 85 1.03 -8.54 -23.53
N TYR A 86 0.91 -7.79 -24.61
CA TYR A 86 -0.30 -7.08 -25.04
C TYR A 86 -0.59 -7.50 -26.47
N GLY A 87 -1.71 -8.20 -26.69
CA GLY A 87 -2.08 -8.77 -27.97
C GLY A 87 -3.30 -8.10 -28.61
N HIS A 88 -3.42 -8.27 -29.92
CA HIS A 88 -4.53 -7.74 -30.73
C HIS A 88 -4.59 -6.21 -30.75
N ILE A 89 -3.41 -5.59 -30.80
CA ILE A 89 -3.25 -4.13 -30.81
C ILE A 89 -2.58 -3.65 -32.09
N ILE A 90 -2.79 -2.37 -32.41
CA ILE A 90 -1.92 -1.59 -33.27
C ILE A 90 -0.97 -0.83 -32.34
N ARG A 91 0.34 -1.08 -32.48
CA ARG A 91 1.36 -0.49 -31.61
C ARG A 91 1.64 0.97 -31.95
N GLU A 92 2.02 1.73 -30.93
CA GLU A 92 2.49 3.13 -31.05
C GLU A 92 3.92 3.31 -30.52
N VAL A 93 4.56 2.22 -30.08
CA VAL A 93 5.97 2.15 -29.66
C VAL A 93 6.70 1.04 -30.44
N ALA A 94 8.03 1.03 -30.40
CA ALA A 94 8.90 0.12 -31.14
C ALA A 94 9.81 -0.71 -30.22
N ASP A 95 10.45 -1.75 -30.80
CA ASP A 95 11.46 -2.55 -30.10
C ASP A 95 12.58 -1.67 -29.54
N GLY A 96 12.93 -1.91 -28.28
CA GLY A 96 13.96 -1.15 -27.56
C GLY A 96 13.46 0.15 -26.93
N ASP A 97 12.23 0.60 -27.19
CA ASP A 97 11.68 1.76 -26.51
C ASP A 97 11.51 1.48 -25.02
N HIS A 98 11.88 2.47 -24.19
CA HIS A 98 11.53 2.46 -22.79
C HIS A 98 10.19 3.16 -22.59
N VAL A 99 9.27 2.52 -21.86
CA VAL A 99 7.94 3.04 -21.59
C VAL A 99 7.73 3.20 -20.09
N THR A 100 7.00 4.25 -19.71
CA THR A 100 6.60 4.46 -18.32
C THR A 100 5.26 3.79 -18.02
N ALA A 101 5.03 3.36 -16.79
CA ALA A 101 3.72 2.83 -16.38
C ALA A 101 2.60 3.85 -16.65
N GLY A 102 1.51 3.41 -17.28
CA GLY A 102 0.38 4.25 -17.68
C GLY A 102 0.58 4.98 -19.02
N GLN A 103 1.73 4.84 -19.68
CA GLN A 103 1.96 5.39 -21.02
C GLN A 103 1.07 4.67 -22.03
N ARG A 104 0.46 5.42 -22.95
CA ARG A 104 -0.22 4.84 -24.11
C ARG A 104 0.81 4.18 -25.03
N ILE A 105 0.61 2.90 -25.31
CA ILE A 105 1.52 2.06 -26.10
C ILE A 105 0.89 1.56 -27.40
N GLY A 106 -0.41 1.79 -27.59
CA GLY A 106 -1.14 1.38 -28.77
C GLY A 106 -2.65 1.57 -28.60
N HIS A 107 -3.40 0.89 -29.45
CA HIS A 107 -4.86 0.78 -29.36
C HIS A 107 -5.34 -0.58 -29.87
N ILE A 108 -6.50 -1.03 -29.41
CA ILE A 108 -7.09 -2.31 -29.84
C ILE A 108 -7.32 -2.28 -31.35
N ASN A 109 -6.80 -3.28 -32.06
CA ASN A 109 -6.94 -3.38 -33.51
C ASN A 109 -8.42 -3.56 -33.88
N PRO A 110 -9.03 -2.65 -34.65
CA PRO A 110 -10.43 -2.79 -35.08
C PRO A 110 -10.67 -3.95 -36.05
N ASP A 111 -9.63 -4.46 -36.73
CA ASP A 111 -9.75 -5.48 -37.76
C ASP A 111 -9.79 -6.90 -37.17
N SER A 112 -11.01 -7.44 -37.01
CA SER A 112 -11.22 -8.81 -36.54
C SER A 112 -10.69 -9.89 -37.47
N SER A 113 -10.42 -9.60 -38.75
CA SER A 113 -9.87 -10.59 -39.69
C SER A 113 -8.45 -11.00 -39.31
N THR A 114 -7.73 -10.12 -38.61
CA THR A 114 -6.38 -10.36 -38.10
C THR A 114 -6.37 -11.12 -36.77
N ASN A 115 -7.54 -11.30 -36.14
CA ASN A 115 -7.70 -11.98 -34.87
C ASN A 115 -8.77 -13.08 -34.97
N GLY A 116 -8.64 -13.99 -35.93
CA GLY A 116 -9.50 -15.18 -36.03
C GLY A 116 -11.01 -14.91 -36.18
N GLY A 117 -11.42 -13.68 -36.54
CA GLY A 117 -12.82 -13.28 -36.68
C GLY A 117 -13.56 -12.98 -35.38
N VAL A 118 -12.88 -12.98 -34.21
CA VAL A 118 -13.52 -12.60 -32.94
C VAL A 118 -13.61 -11.08 -32.77
N ALA A 119 -14.57 -10.64 -31.95
CA ALA A 119 -14.79 -9.21 -31.69
C ALA A 119 -13.52 -8.56 -31.12
N PRO A 120 -13.16 -7.33 -31.55
CA PRO A 120 -11.97 -6.63 -31.05
C PRO A 120 -11.91 -6.56 -29.52
N HIS A 121 -10.78 -6.99 -28.95
CA HIS A 121 -10.47 -7.04 -27.53
C HIS A 121 -8.96 -6.90 -27.33
N LEU A 122 -8.53 -6.63 -26.11
CA LEU A 122 -7.12 -6.65 -25.71
C LEU A 122 -6.83 -7.96 -24.99
N HIS A 123 -5.83 -8.72 -25.45
CA HIS A 123 -5.31 -9.86 -24.70
C HIS A 123 -4.11 -9.44 -23.86
N VAL A 124 -4.05 -9.81 -22.58
CA VAL A 124 -2.88 -9.56 -21.73
C VAL A 124 -2.39 -10.83 -21.04
N ALA A 125 -1.10 -11.13 -21.17
CA ALA A 125 -0.47 -12.24 -20.47
C ALA A 125 0.66 -11.75 -19.54
N ASP A 126 0.82 -12.42 -18.41
CA ASP A 126 1.85 -12.11 -17.41
C ASP A 126 2.87 -13.23 -17.30
N MET A 127 4.15 -12.89 -17.26
CA MET A 127 5.25 -13.81 -16.96
C MET A 127 6.02 -13.30 -15.73
N PRO A 128 6.22 -14.12 -14.69
CA PRO A 128 6.70 -13.66 -13.39
C PRO A 128 8.14 -13.13 -13.39
N TYR A 129 9.01 -13.58 -14.30
CA TYR A 129 10.46 -13.33 -14.23
C TYR A 129 11.04 -12.69 -15.49
N ALA A 130 11.09 -13.44 -16.58
CA ALA A 130 11.60 -13.01 -17.87
C ALA A 130 10.66 -13.54 -18.96
N TYR A 131 10.89 -13.14 -20.21
CA TYR A 131 10.11 -13.61 -21.33
C TYR A 131 10.20 -15.14 -21.46
N ASN A 132 9.11 -15.82 -21.14
CA ASN A 132 8.96 -17.25 -21.25
C ASN A 132 7.48 -17.60 -21.55
N PRO A 133 7.11 -17.83 -22.81
CA PRO A 133 5.72 -18.06 -23.20
C PRO A 133 5.12 -19.35 -22.61
N LEU A 134 5.93 -20.23 -22.03
CA LEU A 134 5.48 -21.45 -21.33
C LEU A 134 5.21 -21.22 -19.83
N ALA A 135 5.56 -20.07 -19.28
CA ALA A 135 5.43 -19.74 -17.86
C ALA A 135 4.41 -18.61 -17.60
N LYS A 136 3.39 -18.51 -18.47
CA LYS A 136 2.33 -17.52 -18.35
C LYS A 136 1.45 -17.79 -17.12
N GLN A 137 1.11 -16.74 -16.40
CA GLN A 137 0.23 -16.77 -15.23
C GLN A 137 -0.91 -15.75 -15.38
N ASP A 138 -1.88 -15.84 -14.47
CA ASP A 138 -2.95 -14.85 -14.39
C ASP A 138 -2.36 -13.45 -14.11
N VAL A 139 -2.74 -12.47 -14.93
CA VAL A 139 -2.32 -11.07 -14.81
C VAL A 139 -3.11 -10.30 -13.75
N MET A 140 -4.27 -10.80 -13.30
CA MET A 140 -5.11 -10.09 -12.33
C MET A 140 -4.41 -9.80 -10.99
N PRO A 141 -3.58 -10.71 -10.41
CA PRO A 141 -2.73 -10.39 -9.27
C PRO A 141 -1.71 -9.28 -9.54
N ARG A 142 -1.16 -9.20 -10.77
CA ARG A 142 -0.28 -8.11 -11.19
C ARG A 142 -1.01 -6.77 -11.17
N LEU A 143 -2.29 -6.77 -11.55
CA LEU A 143 -3.16 -5.58 -11.63
C LEU A 143 -3.79 -5.17 -10.28
N ALA A 144 -3.54 -5.90 -9.19
CA ALA A 144 -4.06 -5.55 -7.88
C ALA A 144 -3.54 -4.17 -7.43
N GLY A 145 -4.46 -3.22 -7.26
CA GLY A 145 -4.14 -1.83 -6.90
C GLY A 145 -3.65 -0.95 -8.05
N ALA A 146 -3.81 -1.41 -9.30
CA ALA A 146 -3.45 -0.62 -10.47
C ALA A 146 -4.32 0.64 -10.62
N ARG A 147 -3.70 1.74 -11.06
CA ARG A 147 -4.30 3.04 -11.33
C ARG A 147 -5.03 3.04 -12.68
N GLU A 148 -5.98 3.95 -12.89
CA GLU A 148 -6.70 4.07 -14.16
C GLU A 148 -5.90 4.87 -15.20
N PRO A 149 -5.76 4.39 -16.44
CA PRO A 149 -5.09 5.13 -17.50
C PRO A 149 -6.04 6.11 -18.22
N GLY A 150 -5.50 6.97 -19.09
CA GLY A 150 -6.31 7.80 -20.01
C GLY A 150 -7.09 8.95 -19.38
N GLN A 151 -7.08 9.06 -18.05
CA GLN A 151 -7.39 10.32 -17.41
C GLN A 151 -6.26 11.30 -17.76
N PRO A 152 -6.54 12.51 -18.28
CA PRO A 152 -5.51 13.53 -18.29
C PRO A 152 -4.95 13.62 -16.87
N PRO A 153 -3.63 13.83 -16.67
CA PRO A 153 -3.17 14.24 -15.35
C PRO A 153 -4.12 15.35 -14.92
N PRO A 154 -4.72 15.27 -13.71
CA PRO A 154 -5.71 16.23 -13.28
C PRO A 154 -5.17 17.60 -13.64
N LYS A 155 -5.95 18.41 -14.38
CA LYS A 155 -5.53 19.73 -14.85
C LYS A 155 -4.81 20.40 -13.68
N GLU A 156 -3.51 20.65 -13.84
CA GLU A 156 -2.74 21.44 -12.89
C GLU A 156 -3.32 22.87 -12.95
N THR A 157 -4.48 23.06 -12.32
CA THR A 157 -4.61 24.15 -11.37
C THR A 157 -3.35 24.04 -10.53
N PRO A 158 -2.55 25.09 -10.31
CA PRO A 158 -1.44 24.98 -9.38
C PRO A 158 -2.05 24.45 -8.07
N VAL A 159 -1.91 23.15 -7.85
CA VAL A 159 -1.88 22.58 -6.53
C VAL A 159 -0.56 23.15 -6.09
N PRO A 160 -0.56 24.16 -5.21
CA PRO A 160 0.71 24.66 -4.70
C PRO A 160 1.52 23.42 -4.30
N ASP A 161 2.80 23.40 -4.68
CA ASP A 161 3.74 22.39 -4.23
C ASP A 161 3.68 22.42 -2.68
N LEU A 162 2.90 21.52 -2.10
CA LEU A 162 2.63 21.45 -0.67
C LEU A 162 2.76 19.98 -0.31
N PRO A 163 3.57 19.61 0.69
CA PRO A 163 3.54 18.26 1.24
C PRO A 163 2.16 18.06 1.89
N ALA A 164 1.18 17.56 1.13
CA ALA A 164 -0.21 17.52 1.55
C ALA A 164 -0.44 16.30 2.44
N PHE A 165 -0.48 16.54 3.75
CA PHE A 165 -0.86 15.65 4.86
C PHE A 165 -0.74 14.15 4.57
N ASP A 166 0.45 13.59 4.81
CA ASP A 166 0.73 12.17 4.59
C ASP A 166 0.12 11.28 5.69
N TYR A 167 -1.09 10.79 5.43
CA TYR A 167 -1.79 9.85 6.31
C TYR A 167 -1.18 8.45 6.35
N GLY A 168 -0.18 8.16 5.51
CA GLY A 168 0.36 6.82 5.34
C GLY A 168 -0.59 5.82 4.70
N ILE A 169 -1.59 6.32 3.95
CA ILE A 169 -2.56 5.50 3.21
C ILE A 169 -1.81 4.56 2.25
N THR A 170 -1.99 3.26 2.45
CA THR A 170 -1.41 2.22 1.58
C THR A 170 -2.38 1.77 0.52
N LYS A 171 -3.70 1.85 0.80
CA LYS A 171 -4.76 1.49 -0.16
C LYS A 171 -5.99 2.35 0.05
N VAL A 172 -6.73 2.56 -1.03
CA VAL A 172 -8.06 3.17 -1.02
C VAL A 172 -9.07 2.08 -1.35
N MET A 173 -10.07 1.90 -0.50
CA MET A 173 -11.11 0.88 -0.65
C MET A 173 -12.48 1.51 -0.42
N HIS A 174 -12.85 2.44 -1.29
CA HIS A 174 -14.19 3.04 -1.27
C HIS A 174 -15.23 2.04 -1.73
N GLY A 175 -16.19 1.74 -0.86
CA GLY A 175 -17.36 0.97 -1.24
C GLY A 175 -18.31 1.77 -2.13
N PHE A 176 -19.24 1.06 -2.76
CA PHE A 176 -20.40 1.68 -3.41
C PHE A 176 -21.66 1.38 -2.59
N ASN A 177 -22.41 2.43 -2.23
CA ASN A 177 -23.73 2.28 -1.65
C ASN A 177 -24.74 3.13 -2.43
N PRO A 178 -25.69 2.52 -3.17
CA PRO A 178 -26.67 3.27 -3.94
C PRO A 178 -27.67 4.04 -3.06
N SER A 179 -27.73 3.74 -1.76
CA SER A 179 -28.63 4.40 -0.81
C SER A 179 -28.04 5.69 -0.22
N THR A 180 -26.80 6.07 -0.56
CA THR A 180 -26.19 7.32 -0.08
C THR A 180 -26.33 8.44 -1.10
N CYS A 181 -26.08 9.68 -0.66
CA CYS A 181 -26.25 10.86 -1.49
C CYS A 181 -25.28 10.88 -2.68
N ALA A 182 -25.60 11.64 -3.73
CA ALA A 182 -24.75 11.74 -4.92
C ALA A 182 -23.33 12.31 -4.66
N LYS A 183 -23.12 12.97 -3.51
CA LYS A 183 -21.83 13.52 -3.07
C LYS A 183 -21.12 12.62 -2.05
N CYS A 184 -21.67 11.45 -1.76
CA CYS A 184 -21.22 10.56 -0.71
C CYS A 184 -20.35 9.45 -1.32
N THR A 185 -19.25 9.11 -0.66
CA THR A 185 -18.39 8.00 -1.04
C THR A 185 -18.70 6.78 -0.17
N GLY A 186 -19.31 5.75 -0.78
CA GLY A 186 -19.68 4.51 -0.09
C GLY A 186 -20.65 4.73 1.07
N ASN A 187 -20.36 4.11 2.22
CA ASN A 187 -21.14 4.20 3.45
C ASN A 187 -20.80 5.51 4.20
N SER A 188 -21.21 6.63 3.64
CA SER A 188 -20.86 7.97 4.09
C SER A 188 -22.07 8.90 4.07
N SER A 189 -22.03 9.93 4.92
CA SER A 189 -22.99 11.06 4.90
C SER A 189 -22.48 12.25 4.08
N GLY A 190 -21.36 12.09 3.36
CA GLY A 190 -20.76 13.11 2.50
C GLY A 190 -19.82 14.07 3.25
N PRO A 191 -19.36 15.14 2.57
CA PRO A 191 -18.35 16.05 3.11
C PRO A 191 -18.78 16.71 4.43
N ARG A 192 -17.87 16.71 5.41
CA ARG A 192 -18.06 17.46 6.65
C ARG A 192 -17.90 18.96 6.41
N ALA A 193 -18.70 19.76 7.11
CA ALA A 193 -18.49 21.21 7.18
C ALA A 193 -17.25 21.59 8.03
N GLN A 194 -16.90 20.74 9.00
CA GLN A 194 -15.74 20.91 9.87
C GLN A 194 -15.27 19.56 10.42
N THR A 195 -13.97 19.46 10.73
CA THR A 195 -13.40 18.33 11.48
C THR A 195 -12.73 18.91 12.74
N LEU A 196 -13.27 18.59 13.90
CA LEU A 196 -12.82 19.07 15.21
C LEU A 196 -12.03 18.01 15.97
N TYR A 197 -12.36 16.73 15.74
CA TYR A 197 -11.81 15.63 16.52
C TYR A 197 -11.18 14.55 15.65
N ILE A 198 -10.29 13.77 16.25
CA ILE A 198 -9.82 12.48 15.73
C ILE A 198 -10.29 11.42 16.72
N GLY A 199 -11.25 10.60 16.32
CA GLY A 199 -11.77 9.49 17.13
C GLY A 199 -10.99 8.21 16.82
N VAL A 200 -10.40 7.58 17.84
CA VAL A 200 -9.77 6.26 17.72
C VAL A 200 -10.72 5.16 18.20
N HIS A 201 -10.71 4.03 17.47
CA HIS A 201 -11.64 2.91 17.63
C HIS A 201 -10.90 1.57 17.65
N THR A 202 -11.52 0.56 18.26
CA THR A 202 -11.06 -0.85 18.15
C THR A 202 -12.03 -1.70 17.33
N GLN A 203 -11.50 -2.69 16.61
CA GLN A 203 -12.34 -3.54 15.74
C GLN A 203 -13.19 -4.56 16.50
N GLN A 204 -12.75 -5.06 17.65
CA GLN A 204 -13.36 -6.20 18.37
C GLN A 204 -13.32 -7.52 17.59
N SER A 205 -12.28 -7.71 16.78
CA SER A 205 -12.08 -8.93 16.00
C SER A 205 -10.61 -9.10 15.62
N ARG A 206 -10.16 -10.35 15.50
CA ARG A 206 -8.87 -10.69 14.89
C ARG A 206 -9.00 -10.66 13.37
N SER A 207 -8.74 -9.52 12.77
CA SER A 207 -8.82 -9.34 11.31
C SER A 207 -7.81 -8.30 10.82
N THR A 208 -7.68 -8.18 9.51
CA THR A 208 -6.82 -7.19 8.85
C THR A 208 -7.58 -5.92 8.51
N ALA A 209 -6.87 -4.83 8.24
CA ALA A 209 -7.46 -3.57 7.80
C ALA A 209 -8.22 -3.73 6.46
N VAL A 210 -7.71 -4.58 5.55
CA VAL A 210 -8.39 -4.93 4.29
C VAL A 210 -9.72 -5.63 4.53
N ASN A 211 -9.76 -6.58 5.48
CA ASN A 211 -11.01 -7.27 5.82
C ASN A 211 -12.00 -6.34 6.51
N LEU A 212 -11.52 -5.47 7.41
CA LEU A 212 -12.36 -4.45 8.04
C LEU A 212 -12.95 -3.47 7.02
N ALA A 213 -12.14 -3.02 6.05
CA ALA A 213 -12.61 -2.18 4.95
C ALA A 213 -13.66 -2.90 4.09
N SER A 214 -13.40 -4.17 3.72
CA SER A 214 -14.36 -4.99 2.97
C SER A 214 -15.67 -5.18 3.73
N PHE A 215 -15.60 -5.39 5.05
CA PHE A 215 -16.79 -5.46 5.90
C PHE A 215 -17.54 -4.13 5.94
N CYS A 216 -16.84 -3.01 6.14
CA CYS A 216 -17.45 -1.67 6.15
C CYS A 216 -18.16 -1.38 4.83
N ASN A 217 -17.57 -1.72 3.68
CA ASN A 217 -18.18 -1.52 2.36
C ASN A 217 -19.44 -2.38 2.13
N ASN A 218 -19.49 -3.56 2.75
CA ASN A 218 -20.62 -4.47 2.65
C ASN A 218 -21.56 -4.41 3.86
N SER A 219 -21.33 -3.50 4.82
CA SER A 219 -22.08 -3.48 6.09
C SER A 219 -23.57 -3.21 5.88
N ARG A 220 -23.97 -2.56 4.79
CA ARG A 220 -25.38 -2.42 4.40
C ARG A 220 -26.08 -3.76 4.09
N ILE A 221 -25.32 -4.78 3.72
CA ILE A 221 -25.83 -6.11 3.38
C ILE A 221 -25.99 -6.93 4.67
N SER A 222 -24.97 -6.91 5.53
CA SER A 222 -24.96 -7.67 6.78
C SER A 222 -25.70 -6.97 7.93
N GLN A 223 -25.79 -5.65 7.90
CA GLN A 223 -26.40 -4.78 8.91
C GLN A 223 -27.27 -3.70 8.23
N PRO A 224 -28.38 -4.09 7.56
CA PRO A 224 -29.15 -3.18 6.70
C PRO A 224 -29.80 -2.01 7.44
N THR A 225 -30.05 -2.14 8.75
CA THR A 225 -30.66 -1.10 9.58
C THR A 225 -29.64 -0.24 10.31
N ASN A 226 -28.37 -0.64 10.35
CA ASN A 226 -27.30 0.09 11.03
C ASN A 226 -25.93 -0.18 10.38
N PRO A 227 -25.74 0.25 9.12
CA PRO A 227 -24.45 0.10 8.44
C PRO A 227 -23.37 0.92 9.14
N VAL A 228 -22.16 0.38 9.16
CA VAL A 228 -20.98 0.99 9.80
C VAL A 228 -19.90 1.28 8.77
N SER A 229 -19.16 2.36 9.01
CA SER A 229 -17.94 2.71 8.29
C SER A 229 -17.00 3.52 9.17
N TYR A 230 -15.76 3.68 8.73
CA TYR A 230 -14.74 4.57 9.33
C TYR A 230 -14.08 5.37 8.21
N ASN A 231 -13.33 6.43 8.55
CA ASN A 231 -12.48 7.06 7.54
C ASN A 231 -11.31 6.14 7.21
N LEU A 232 -10.60 5.70 8.25
CA LEU A 232 -9.39 4.90 8.13
C LEU A 232 -9.49 3.59 8.92
N ALA A 233 -9.08 2.49 8.31
CA ALA A 233 -8.75 1.24 9.00
C ALA A 233 -7.24 1.04 9.00
N VAL A 234 -6.67 0.65 10.14
CA VAL A 234 -5.22 0.58 10.33
C VAL A 234 -4.83 -0.75 10.98
N ASP A 235 -3.92 -1.49 10.36
CA ASP A 235 -3.18 -2.61 10.99
C ASP A 235 -1.67 -2.34 10.95
N ASP A 236 -0.82 -3.35 11.17
CA ASP A 236 0.63 -3.20 11.13
C ASP A 236 1.18 -2.90 9.72
N LYS A 237 0.47 -3.32 8.68
CA LYS A 237 0.92 -3.30 7.27
C LYS A 237 0.23 -2.23 6.45
N ASP A 238 -1.03 -1.96 6.71
CA ASP A 238 -1.92 -1.19 5.88
C ASP A 238 -2.61 -0.05 6.63
N THR A 239 -2.72 1.10 5.97
CA THR A 239 -3.69 2.15 6.29
C THR A 239 -4.64 2.23 5.11
N ILE A 240 -5.89 1.84 5.32
CA ILE A 240 -6.91 1.79 4.28
C ILE A 240 -7.84 2.98 4.43
N GLU A 241 -7.95 3.81 3.39
CA GLU A 241 -9.01 4.81 3.32
C GLU A 241 -10.32 4.15 2.84
N ILE A 242 -11.30 4.08 3.73
CA ILE A 242 -12.63 3.49 3.47
C ILE A 242 -13.59 4.60 3.02
N VAL A 243 -13.68 5.66 3.83
CA VAL A 243 -14.43 6.89 3.55
C VAL A 243 -13.42 8.04 3.50
N PRO A 244 -13.42 8.89 2.46
CA PRO A 244 -12.48 9.99 2.32
C PRO A 244 -12.32 10.78 3.63
N VAL A 245 -11.10 11.14 4.01
CA VAL A 245 -10.79 11.81 5.29
C VAL A 245 -11.51 13.14 5.51
N ILE A 246 -12.19 13.67 4.50
CA ILE A 246 -13.04 14.88 4.56
C ILE A 246 -14.53 14.58 4.75
N GLU A 247 -14.96 13.34 4.55
CA GLU A 247 -16.37 12.93 4.60
C GLU A 247 -16.73 12.24 5.92
N ALA A 248 -17.98 12.44 6.36
CA ALA A 248 -18.57 11.87 7.56
C ALA A 248 -18.86 10.37 7.40
N PRO A 249 -18.10 9.47 8.06
CA PRO A 249 -18.42 8.05 8.08
C PRO A 249 -19.61 7.79 9.02
N TRP A 250 -20.02 6.52 9.16
CA TRP A 250 -21.02 6.06 10.11
C TRP A 250 -20.35 5.29 11.24
N SER A 251 -19.65 6.01 12.13
CA SER A 251 -18.79 5.43 13.17
C SER A 251 -19.30 5.65 14.60
N ALA A 252 -19.73 6.87 14.92
CA ALA A 252 -20.04 7.30 16.29
C ALA A 252 -21.14 8.36 16.36
N GLY A 253 -22.32 8.07 15.80
CA GLY A 253 -23.52 8.90 15.97
C GLY A 253 -23.31 10.37 15.60
N GLU A 254 -23.57 11.28 16.55
CA GLU A 254 -23.43 12.72 16.33
C GLU A 254 -21.99 13.17 16.00
N ALA A 255 -20.98 12.38 16.38
CA ALA A 255 -19.58 12.71 16.11
C ALA A 255 -19.17 12.48 14.65
N ASN A 256 -19.96 11.72 13.87
CA ASN A 256 -19.69 11.43 12.45
C ASN A 256 -19.40 12.68 11.63
N GLY A 257 -20.20 13.73 11.86
CA GLY A 257 -20.10 15.02 11.17
C GLY A 257 -18.98 15.94 11.69
N LEU A 258 -18.27 15.54 12.75
CA LEU A 258 -17.32 16.39 13.48
C LEU A 258 -15.94 15.75 13.67
N ALA A 259 -15.80 14.45 13.45
CA ALA A 259 -14.57 13.72 13.71
C ALA A 259 -14.11 12.92 12.49
N LEU A 260 -12.80 12.82 12.34
CA LEU A 260 -12.16 11.79 11.53
C LEU A 260 -12.04 10.53 12.39
N HIS A 261 -12.44 9.37 11.85
CA HIS A 261 -12.46 8.11 12.60
C HIS A 261 -11.39 7.13 12.11
N ILE A 262 -10.50 6.71 13.02
CA ILE A 262 -9.45 5.72 12.80
C ILE A 262 -9.78 4.46 13.59
N CYS A 263 -10.01 3.34 12.92
CA CYS A 263 -10.24 2.05 13.56
C CYS A 263 -9.03 1.13 13.42
N PHE A 264 -8.51 0.67 14.56
CA PHE A 264 -7.41 -0.28 14.61
C PHE A 264 -7.94 -1.70 14.34
N ALA A 265 -7.56 -2.28 13.21
CA ALA A 265 -7.96 -3.61 12.83
C ALA A 265 -7.18 -4.68 13.61
N GLY A 266 -7.82 -5.78 13.96
CA GLY A 266 -7.20 -6.81 14.80
C GLY A 266 -7.22 -6.52 16.30
N SER A 267 -7.74 -5.35 16.71
CA SER A 267 -7.64 -4.85 18.08
C SER A 267 -8.89 -5.08 18.94
N PHE A 268 -8.71 -5.01 20.26
CA PHE A 268 -9.74 -5.21 21.26
C PHE A 268 -9.65 -4.14 22.37
N SER A 269 -10.78 -3.69 22.89
CA SER A 269 -10.88 -2.66 23.91
C SER A 269 -10.37 -3.10 25.28
N GLU A 270 -10.30 -4.40 25.51
CA GLU A 270 -9.82 -5.01 26.75
C GLU A 270 -8.30 -5.06 26.80
N TRP A 271 -7.61 -4.72 25.70
CA TRP A 271 -6.15 -4.71 25.65
C TRP A 271 -5.57 -3.69 26.61
N ILE A 272 -4.64 -4.16 27.44
CA ILE A 272 -3.79 -3.31 28.27
C ILE A 272 -2.69 -2.67 27.43
N ALA A 273 -2.09 -1.59 27.95
CA ALA A 273 -1.05 -0.83 27.26
C ALA A 273 0.12 -1.71 26.78
N GLY A 274 0.49 -2.75 27.54
CA GLY A 274 1.55 -3.70 27.16
C GLY A 274 1.26 -4.42 25.84
N LYS A 275 0.01 -4.81 25.58
CA LYS A 275 -0.37 -5.46 24.31
C LYS A 275 -0.30 -4.48 23.14
N TRP A 276 -0.74 -3.24 23.33
CA TRP A 276 -0.63 -2.19 22.31
C TRP A 276 0.81 -1.83 21.92
N LEU A 277 1.78 -2.15 22.78
CA LEU A 277 3.20 -1.87 22.60
C LEU A 277 4.02 -3.14 22.30
N GLU A 278 3.34 -4.26 22.06
CA GLU A 278 3.99 -5.52 21.71
C GLU A 278 4.56 -5.43 20.29
N THR A 279 5.82 -5.84 20.15
CA THR A 279 6.51 -5.90 18.86
C THR A 279 6.60 -7.33 18.32
N ASP A 280 6.25 -8.32 19.14
CA ASP A 280 6.19 -9.72 18.71
C ASP A 280 4.99 -9.90 17.79
N ALA A 281 5.27 -10.23 16.52
CA ALA A 281 4.26 -10.46 15.50
C ALA A 281 3.96 -11.95 15.30
N SER A 282 4.34 -12.82 16.25
CA SER A 282 4.14 -14.27 16.16
C SER A 282 2.67 -14.69 16.03
N ASP A 283 1.73 -13.87 16.51
CA ASP A 283 0.29 -14.05 16.36
C ASP A 283 -0.28 -13.43 15.05
N GLY A 284 0.59 -12.86 14.21
CA GLY A 284 0.28 -12.34 12.90
C GLY A 284 0.03 -10.83 12.83
N LEU A 285 0.16 -10.10 13.95
CA LEU A 285 0.01 -8.65 14.04
C LEU A 285 1.15 -8.05 14.88
N ASN A 286 1.76 -6.96 14.40
CA ASN A 286 2.66 -6.15 15.23
C ASN A 286 1.88 -4.94 15.78
N GLU A 287 1.43 -4.99 17.03
CA GLU A 287 0.61 -3.93 17.62
C GLU A 287 1.33 -2.60 17.73
N ASP A 288 2.63 -2.60 18.04
CA ASP A 288 3.43 -1.38 18.12
C ASP A 288 3.51 -0.67 16.76
N ALA A 289 3.73 -1.43 15.68
CA ALA A 289 3.76 -0.90 14.32
C ALA A 289 2.38 -0.37 13.91
N MET A 290 1.31 -1.07 14.26
CA MET A 290 -0.06 -0.63 14.06
C MET A 290 -0.35 0.70 14.79
N LEU A 291 0.04 0.82 16.06
CA LEU A 291 -0.11 2.04 16.86
C LEU A 291 0.65 3.22 16.24
N THR A 292 1.89 2.98 15.79
CA THR A 292 2.72 3.98 15.07
C THR A 292 2.07 4.43 13.77
N ARG A 293 1.51 3.50 12.99
CA ARG A 293 0.82 3.80 11.74
C ARG A 293 -0.43 4.65 11.97
N GLY A 294 -1.23 4.33 13.00
CA GLY A 294 -2.37 5.15 13.41
C GLY A 294 -1.94 6.56 13.83
N ALA A 295 -0.77 6.69 14.48
CA ALA A 295 -0.25 7.98 14.90
C ALA A 295 0.20 8.86 13.72
N ARG A 296 0.76 8.27 12.65
CA ARG A 296 1.05 8.98 11.40
C ARG A 296 -0.24 9.54 10.77
N ALA A 297 -1.27 8.72 10.68
CA ALA A 297 -2.58 9.14 10.17
C ALA A 297 -3.20 10.27 11.02
N ALA A 298 -3.14 10.15 12.35
CA ALA A 298 -3.63 11.21 13.23
C ALA A 298 -2.80 12.50 13.12
N ALA A 299 -1.48 12.43 12.94
CA ALA A 299 -0.64 13.60 12.71
C ALA A 299 -1.00 14.33 11.41
N ALA A 300 -1.27 13.57 10.33
CA ALA A 300 -1.77 14.15 9.08
C ALA A 300 -3.11 14.88 9.28
N ALA A 301 -4.06 14.29 10.02
CA ALA A 301 -5.32 14.94 10.39
C ALA A 301 -5.12 16.20 11.24
N CYS A 302 -4.19 16.16 12.21
CA CYS A 302 -3.84 17.32 13.03
C CYS A 302 -3.36 18.49 12.16
N LYS A 303 -2.47 18.23 11.20
CA LYS A 303 -2.01 19.23 10.24
C LYS A 303 -3.12 19.69 9.31
N GLN A 304 -3.94 18.77 8.78
CA GLN A 304 -4.98 19.09 7.79
C GLN A 304 -6.09 19.97 8.35
N PHE A 305 -6.57 19.64 9.54
CA PHE A 305 -7.79 20.24 10.10
C PHE A 305 -7.48 21.25 11.22
N GLY A 306 -6.20 21.52 11.49
CA GLY A 306 -5.77 22.38 12.59
C GLY A 306 -6.25 21.84 13.93
N ILE A 307 -6.12 20.52 14.13
CA ILE A 307 -6.49 19.84 15.37
C ILE A 307 -5.23 19.75 16.24
N PRO A 308 -5.27 20.22 17.51
CA PRO A 308 -4.13 20.07 18.40
C PRO A 308 -3.92 18.60 18.77
N ALA A 309 -2.67 18.14 18.77
CA ALA A 309 -2.28 16.80 19.21
C ALA A 309 -2.29 16.69 20.74
N VAL A 310 -3.48 16.84 21.32
CA VAL A 310 -3.78 16.71 22.75
C VAL A 310 -4.96 15.77 22.93
N TYR A 311 -5.03 15.12 24.09
CA TYR A 311 -6.22 14.38 24.48
C TYR A 311 -7.33 15.36 24.82
N ALA A 312 -8.45 15.32 24.09
CA ALA A 312 -9.60 16.20 24.29
C ALA A 312 -10.72 15.57 25.13
N GLY A 313 -10.58 14.29 25.49
CA GLY A 313 -11.55 13.54 26.27
C GLY A 313 -11.27 13.56 27.76
N ASP A 314 -12.07 12.80 28.50
CA ASP A 314 -11.94 12.61 29.95
C ASP A 314 -12.23 11.17 30.40
N GLY A 315 -12.17 10.23 29.45
CA GLY A 315 -12.56 8.84 29.63
C GLY A 315 -14.07 8.61 29.52
N GLY A 316 -14.79 9.50 28.84
CA GLY A 316 -16.25 9.42 28.67
C GLY A 316 -17.07 9.87 29.88
N LYS A 317 -16.47 10.48 30.90
CA LYS A 317 -17.16 10.91 32.13
C LYS A 317 -18.14 12.04 31.85
N SER A 318 -17.78 12.97 30.99
CA SER A 318 -18.64 14.11 30.62
C SER A 318 -19.62 13.78 29.50
N GLY A 319 -19.47 12.62 28.83
CA GLY A 319 -20.33 12.21 27.72
C GLY A 319 -20.17 13.03 26.43
N TRP A 320 -19.13 13.86 26.35
CA TRP A 320 -18.64 14.55 25.16
C TRP A 320 -17.19 15.03 25.42
N PRO A 321 -16.35 15.25 24.39
CA PRO A 321 -15.03 15.84 24.58
C PRO A 321 -15.07 17.18 25.34
N ILE A 322 -14.17 17.33 26.31
CA ILE A 322 -14.07 18.49 27.21
C ILE A 322 -13.25 19.64 26.61
N LEU A 323 -12.48 19.37 25.56
CA LEU A 323 -11.81 20.39 24.76
C LEU A 323 -12.52 20.59 23.41
N PRO A 324 -12.46 21.79 22.81
CA PRO A 324 -13.16 22.09 21.56
C PRO A 324 -12.60 21.34 20.35
N LYS A 325 -11.33 20.89 20.42
CA LYS A 325 -10.67 20.09 19.39
C LYS A 325 -9.61 19.19 20.03
N GLY A 326 -9.35 18.04 19.41
CA GLY A 326 -8.24 17.15 19.79
C GLY A 326 -8.48 15.69 19.45
N ILE A 327 -7.69 14.80 20.04
CA ILE A 327 -7.77 13.35 19.85
C ILE A 327 -8.56 12.74 21.00
N VAL A 328 -9.45 11.79 20.69
CA VAL A 328 -10.36 11.18 21.66
C VAL A 328 -10.59 9.70 21.34
N GLY A 329 -11.00 8.90 22.33
CA GLY A 329 -11.56 7.58 22.08
C GLY A 329 -13.05 7.67 21.74
N HIS A 330 -13.65 6.60 21.19
CA HIS A 330 -15.10 6.52 20.98
C HIS A 330 -15.87 6.81 22.28
N ARG A 331 -15.40 6.26 23.41
CA ARG A 331 -15.97 6.50 24.75
C ARG A 331 -16.21 7.95 25.11
N ASP A 332 -15.37 8.86 24.63
CA ASP A 332 -15.44 10.27 24.98
C ASP A 332 -16.65 10.97 24.35
N PHE A 333 -17.27 10.40 23.31
CA PHE A 333 -18.51 10.91 22.72
C PHE A 333 -19.78 10.46 23.49
N GLY A 334 -19.65 9.58 24.48
CA GLY A 334 -20.76 9.12 25.33
C GLY A 334 -21.96 8.58 24.55
N ARG A 335 -23.17 8.72 25.10
CA ARG A 335 -24.42 8.27 24.46
C ARG A 335 -24.69 8.95 23.11
N ARG A 336 -24.28 10.21 22.95
CA ARG A 336 -24.41 10.97 21.69
C ARG A 336 -23.54 10.37 20.57
N GLY A 337 -22.42 9.77 20.96
CA GLY A 337 -21.56 8.98 20.09
C GLY A 337 -22.02 7.55 19.84
N GLY A 338 -23.15 7.10 20.39
CA GLY A 338 -23.60 5.71 20.34
C GLY A 338 -23.28 4.89 21.60
N GLY A 339 -22.57 5.45 22.58
CA GLY A 339 -22.37 4.84 23.90
C GLY A 339 -21.32 3.73 23.97
N HIS A 340 -20.52 3.53 22.92
CA HIS A 340 -19.43 2.57 22.91
C HIS A 340 -18.26 3.04 23.81
N THR A 341 -17.46 2.10 24.29
CA THR A 341 -16.42 2.35 25.31
C THR A 341 -14.99 2.17 24.80
N ASP A 342 -14.82 1.83 23.53
CA ASP A 342 -13.50 1.67 22.92
C ASP A 342 -12.76 3.02 22.76
N PRO A 343 -11.42 3.02 22.68
CA PRO A 343 -10.49 1.87 22.65
C PRO A 343 -10.22 1.23 24.01
N GLY A 344 -10.98 1.59 25.05
CA GLY A 344 -10.84 1.05 26.40
C GLY A 344 -9.77 1.73 27.24
N ASP A 345 -9.70 1.34 28.52
CA ASP A 345 -8.79 1.97 29.50
C ASP A 345 -7.31 1.69 29.25
N GLY A 346 -7.00 0.58 28.58
CA GLY A 346 -5.63 0.18 28.31
C GLY A 346 -5.01 0.80 27.05
N PHE A 347 -5.76 1.56 26.25
CA PHE A 347 -5.19 2.25 25.09
C PHE A 347 -4.13 3.28 25.53
N PRO A 348 -2.88 3.21 25.04
CA PRO A 348 -1.79 4.04 25.52
C PRO A 348 -1.84 5.45 24.90
N MET A 349 -2.88 6.23 25.22
CA MET A 349 -3.15 7.55 24.63
C MET A 349 -1.96 8.51 24.74
N ALA A 350 -1.24 8.51 25.87
CA ALA A 350 -0.06 9.35 26.05
C ALA A 350 1.07 9.00 25.06
N GLU A 351 1.33 7.71 24.83
CA GLU A 351 2.33 7.24 23.87
C GLU A 351 1.86 7.47 22.42
N PHE A 352 0.58 7.26 22.14
CA PHE A 352 -0.02 7.59 20.85
C PHE A 352 0.20 9.08 20.52
N LEU A 353 -0.11 9.97 21.47
CA LEU A 353 0.12 11.42 21.32
C LEU A 353 1.59 11.78 21.18
N ARG A 354 2.50 11.08 21.86
CA ARG A 354 3.95 11.26 21.66
C ARG A 354 4.34 10.95 20.22
N ARG A 355 3.87 9.83 19.65
CA ARG A 355 4.13 9.45 18.24
C ARG A 355 3.50 10.44 17.26
N VAL A 356 2.27 10.89 17.52
CA VAL A 356 1.62 11.94 16.72
C VAL A 356 2.49 13.20 16.70
N ASN A 357 2.95 13.65 17.87
CA ASN A 357 3.81 14.84 17.97
C ASN A 357 5.16 14.65 17.26
N ASN A 358 5.75 13.45 17.24
CA ASN A 358 6.96 13.17 16.47
C ASN A 358 6.72 13.27 14.95
N PHE A 359 5.56 12.88 14.44
CA PHE A 359 5.22 13.07 13.02
C PHE A 359 4.85 14.53 12.70
N LEU A 360 4.32 15.28 13.68
CA LEU A 360 4.04 16.70 13.54
C LEU A 360 5.31 17.52 13.47
N ASN A 361 6.19 17.28 14.43
CA ASN A 361 7.47 17.93 14.63
C ASN A 361 8.53 16.83 14.57
N PRO A 362 8.84 16.31 13.37
CA PRO A 362 10.00 15.44 13.24
C PRO A 362 11.17 16.29 13.71
N SER A 363 11.81 15.89 14.81
CA SER A 363 13.04 16.53 15.24
C SER A 363 13.90 16.62 13.98
N THR A 364 14.29 17.84 13.59
CA THR A 364 15.46 18.01 12.74
C THR A 364 16.66 17.62 13.60
N THR A 365 16.76 16.33 13.89
CA THR A 365 18.07 15.70 13.88
C THR A 365 18.63 16.13 12.54
N PRO A 366 19.80 16.79 12.49
CA PRO A 366 20.45 17.06 11.22
C PRO A 366 20.36 15.78 10.40
N GLU A 367 20.01 15.91 9.12
CA GLU A 367 20.26 14.86 8.16
C GLU A 367 21.69 14.39 8.45
N VAL A 368 21.82 13.23 9.11
CA VAL A 368 23.10 12.56 9.22
C VAL A 368 23.39 12.34 7.74
N PRO A 369 24.43 13.00 7.18
CA PRO A 369 24.78 12.78 5.78
C PRO A 369 24.79 11.28 5.58
N VAL A 370 24.21 10.80 4.48
CA VAL A 370 24.28 9.39 4.11
C VAL A 370 25.73 8.96 4.30
N GLU A 371 26.01 8.29 5.42
CA GLU A 371 27.36 7.89 5.75
C GLU A 371 27.57 6.73 4.79
N GLN A 372 28.39 6.99 3.76
CA GLN A 372 29.14 5.91 3.13
C GLN A 372 29.59 4.99 4.26
N PRO A 373 29.37 3.65 4.16
CA PRO A 373 29.59 2.74 5.28
C PRO A 373 30.91 3.10 5.94
N ASP A 374 30.84 3.58 7.18
CA ASP A 374 32.02 4.04 7.90
C ASP A 374 33.00 2.88 7.86
N GLN A 375 34.10 3.06 7.12
CA GLN A 375 35.10 2.02 6.96
C GLN A 375 35.62 1.59 8.33
N LEU A 376 35.55 2.44 9.38
CA LEU A 376 35.85 2.01 10.74
C LEU A 376 34.83 1.01 11.28
N THR A 377 33.52 1.14 11.06
CA THR A 377 32.53 0.18 11.57
C THR A 377 32.55 -1.17 10.86
N ASP A 378 32.82 -1.19 9.54
CA ASP A 378 32.97 -2.45 8.80
C ASP A 378 34.32 -3.11 9.11
N VAL A 379 35.42 -2.35 9.22
CA VAL A 379 36.71 -2.87 9.69
C VAL A 379 36.60 -3.37 11.13
N HIS A 380 35.87 -2.66 12.02
CA HIS A 380 35.66 -3.09 13.40
C HIS A 380 34.86 -4.40 13.47
N ARG A 381 33.79 -4.53 12.67
CA ARG A 381 33.05 -5.79 12.54
C ARG A 381 33.91 -6.90 11.95
N GLN A 382 34.80 -6.60 11.00
CA GLN A 382 35.67 -7.60 10.41
C GLN A 382 36.77 -8.08 11.37
N LEU A 383 37.38 -7.15 12.11
CA LEU A 383 38.44 -7.43 13.08
C LEU A 383 37.95 -8.09 14.38
N LEU A 384 36.72 -7.79 14.81
CA LEU A 384 36.15 -8.35 16.04
C LEU A 384 35.15 -9.49 15.80
N GLY A 385 34.69 -9.67 14.56
CA GLY A 385 33.82 -10.77 14.17
C GLY A 385 34.51 -12.12 14.28
N ARG A 386 33.73 -13.15 14.63
CA ARG A 386 34.18 -14.55 14.62
C ARG A 386 33.73 -15.21 13.33
N TRP A 387 34.68 -15.83 12.64
CA TRP A 387 34.47 -16.34 11.28
C TRP A 387 34.52 -17.86 11.26
N GLU A 388 33.52 -18.51 10.66
CA GLU A 388 33.46 -19.96 10.55
C GLU A 388 34.70 -20.54 9.83
N MET A 389 35.16 -19.89 8.77
CA MET A 389 36.39 -20.27 8.03
C MET A 389 37.68 -20.18 8.86
N LEU A 390 37.66 -19.47 10.00
CA LEU A 390 38.77 -19.38 10.96
C LEU A 390 38.56 -20.31 12.18
N GLY A 391 37.54 -21.17 12.13
CA GLY A 391 37.11 -22.01 13.26
C GLY A 391 36.44 -21.21 14.38
N TRP A 392 35.60 -20.23 14.00
CA TRP A 392 34.91 -19.31 14.91
C TRP A 392 35.84 -18.41 15.75
N ARG A 393 36.99 -18.04 15.17
CA ARG A 393 37.97 -17.11 15.76
C ARG A 393 37.89 -15.73 15.13
N THR A 394 38.36 -14.72 15.85
CA THR A 394 38.65 -13.41 15.25
C THR A 394 39.90 -13.49 14.37
N PRO A 395 40.11 -12.56 13.42
CA PRO A 395 41.35 -12.51 12.64
C PRO A 395 42.61 -12.44 13.51
N ILE A 396 42.58 -11.73 14.64
CA ILE A 396 43.72 -11.61 15.57
C ILE A 396 43.99 -12.95 16.26
N GLU A 397 42.95 -13.63 16.75
CA GLU A 397 43.09 -14.96 17.35
C GLU A 397 43.64 -15.98 16.36
N ALA A 398 43.19 -15.93 15.09
CA ALA A 398 43.68 -16.81 14.04
C ALA A 398 45.15 -16.55 13.67
N LEU A 399 45.56 -15.27 13.60
CA LEU A 399 46.95 -14.89 13.35
C LEU A 399 47.88 -15.33 14.49
N ALA A 400 47.46 -15.20 15.74
CA ALA A 400 48.26 -15.64 16.89
C ALA A 400 48.54 -17.16 16.83
N VAL A 401 47.53 -17.96 16.48
CA VAL A 401 47.69 -19.42 16.28
C VAL A 401 48.68 -19.73 15.15
N LEU A 402 48.64 -18.97 14.05
CA LEU A 402 49.58 -19.15 12.94
C LEU A 402 51.02 -18.73 13.29
N VAL A 403 51.19 -17.64 14.04
CA VAL A 403 52.51 -17.20 14.51
C VAL A 403 53.11 -18.23 15.46
N ASP A 404 52.33 -18.74 16.41
CA ASP A 404 52.77 -19.78 17.34
C ASP A 404 53.22 -21.04 16.58
N ALA A 405 52.44 -21.46 15.58
CA ALA A 405 52.80 -22.60 14.73
C ALA A 405 54.07 -22.36 13.90
N ALA A 406 54.31 -21.13 13.44
CA ALA A 406 55.46 -20.79 12.60
C ALA A 406 56.75 -20.56 13.39
N THR A 407 56.65 -20.10 14.64
CA THR A 407 57.80 -19.63 15.44
C THR A 407 58.09 -20.51 16.67
N GLY A 408 57.14 -21.34 17.09
CA GLY A 408 57.22 -22.12 18.33
C GLY A 408 56.95 -21.28 19.59
N GLU A 409 56.45 -20.05 19.44
CA GLU A 409 56.01 -19.21 20.54
C GLU A 409 54.61 -19.60 21.03
N GLU A 410 54.18 -19.03 22.17
CA GLU A 410 52.85 -19.26 22.77
C GLU A 410 52.10 -17.92 22.97
N ASN A 411 51.70 -17.28 21.89
CA ASN A 411 51.05 -15.96 21.88
C ASN A 411 49.52 -16.04 21.87
N ALA A 412 48.92 -17.14 21.42
CA ALA A 412 47.48 -17.34 21.44
C ALA A 412 46.92 -17.18 22.88
N GLY A 413 45.96 -16.26 23.05
CA GLY A 413 45.32 -15.98 24.35
C GLY A 413 46.03 -14.95 25.23
N LYS A 414 47.23 -14.47 24.85
CA LYS A 414 47.86 -13.34 25.54
C LYS A 414 47.09 -12.04 25.29
N ARG A 415 47.05 -11.17 26.31
CA ARG A 415 46.40 -9.85 26.25
C ARG A 415 47.47 -8.76 26.15
N GLY A 416 47.35 -7.89 25.16
CA GLY A 416 48.23 -6.73 25.01
C GLY A 416 48.02 -6.03 23.67
N TRP A 417 47.66 -4.76 23.72
CA TRP A 417 47.67 -3.88 22.56
C TRP A 417 48.46 -2.65 22.94
N LYS A 418 49.49 -2.34 22.16
CA LYS A 418 50.27 -1.10 22.31
C LYS A 418 50.00 -0.27 21.06
N PRO A 419 49.31 0.88 21.16
CA PRO A 419 49.18 1.78 20.02
C PRO A 419 50.59 2.21 19.59
N ALA A 420 50.81 2.23 18.28
CA ALA A 420 52.07 2.65 17.67
C ALA A 420 52.32 4.15 17.87
#